data_AF-A0A821WFC6-F1
#
_entry.id   AF-A0A821WFC6-F1
#
_cell.length_a   1.000
_cell.length_b   1.000
_cell.length_c   1.000
_cell.angle_alpha   90.00
_cell.angle_beta   90.00
_cell.angle_gamma   90.00
#
_symmetry.space_group_name_H-M   'P 1'
#
loop_
_entity.id
_entity.type
_entity.pdbx_description
1 polymer ?
#
loop_
_entity_poly.entity_id
_entity_poly.type
_entity_poly.pdbx_seq_one_letter_code
_entity_poly.pdbx_strand_id
1 'polypeptide(L)' 'IRIENLNPQEAVTLRERHWRVFSVAGTLETVRGKGVVGQEPKLSKEYPAFQYSSHVSLSATSGHMWG' A
#
# COMPACT_ATOMS: atom_id res chain seq x y z
N ILE A 1 -7.40 -0.57 0.10
CA ILE A 1 -6.56 0.14 1.09
C ILE A 1 -6.99 1.60 1.11
N ARG A 2 -7.13 2.20 2.30
CA ARG A 2 -7.47 3.62 2.49
C ARG A 2 -6.38 4.26 3.36
N ILE A 3 -5.86 5.40 2.90
CA ILE A 3 -4.82 6.17 3.58
C ILE A 3 -5.38 7.56 3.84
N GLU A 4 -5.32 8.01 5.09
CA GLU A 4 -5.83 9.31 5.51
C GLU A 4 -4.71 10.11 6.18
N ASN A 5 -4.58 11.37 5.80
CA ASN A 5 -3.75 12.33 6.51
C ASN A 5 -4.61 13.04 7.57
N LEU A 6 -4.43 12.65 8.84
CA LEU A 6 -5.18 13.22 9.97
C LEU A 6 -4.69 14.62 10.38
N ASN A 7 -3.57 15.09 9.80
CA ASN A 7 -3.07 16.46 9.93
C ASN A 7 -2.87 17.09 8.54
N PRO A 8 -3.95 17.40 7.80
CA PRO A 8 -3.86 17.77 6.39
C PRO A 8 -3.35 19.20 6.13
N GLN A 9 -3.08 19.97 7.18
CA GLN A 9 -2.34 21.24 7.12
C GLN A 9 -0.90 21.02 6.64
N GLU A 10 -0.31 19.86 6.97
CA GLU A 10 0.98 19.42 6.45
C GLU A 10 0.75 18.42 5.33
N ALA A 11 0.97 18.85 4.09
CA ALA A 11 0.78 17.97 2.95
C ALA A 11 1.90 16.92 2.87
N VAL A 12 1.52 15.65 2.76
CA VAL A 12 2.45 14.53 2.58
C VAL A 12 2.25 13.88 1.21
N THR A 13 3.24 13.13 0.73
CA THR A 13 3.15 12.37 -0.53
C THR A 13 3.59 10.94 -0.30
N LEU A 14 2.77 9.97 -0.70
CA LEU A 14 3.14 8.56 -0.66
C LEU A 14 4.09 8.25 -1.83
N ARG A 15 5.38 8.11 -1.51
CA ARG A 15 6.45 7.93 -2.51
C ARG A 15 6.68 6.49 -2.91
N GLU A 16 6.65 5.59 -1.95
CA GLU A 16 7.04 4.20 -2.15
C GLU A 16 6.13 3.27 -1.36
N ARG A 17 6.06 2.03 -1.81
CA ARG A 17 5.43 0.92 -1.11
C ARG A 17 6.46 -0.20 -0.90
N HIS A 18 6.34 -0.90 0.21
CA HIS A 18 7.17 -2.06 0.52
C HIS A 18 6.33 -3.15 1.19
N TRP A 19 5.75 -4.02 0.36
CA TRP A 19 4.91 -5.11 0.84
C TRP A 19 5.72 -6.37 1.12
N ARG A 20 5.29 -7.08 2.15
CA ARG A 20 5.66 -8.46 2.46
C ARG A 20 4.40 -9.31 2.38
N VAL A 21 4.49 -10.39 1.63
CA VAL A 21 3.42 -11.36 1.45
C VAL A 21 3.96 -12.72 1.86
N PHE A 22 3.43 -13.27 2.94
CA PHE A 22 3.82 -14.57 3.47
C PHE A 22 2.70 -15.58 3.22
N SER A 23 3.02 -16.70 2.58
CA SER A 23 2.08 -17.79 2.36
C SER A 23 2.26 -18.90 3.39
N VAL A 24 1.22 -19.69 3.65
CA VAL A 24 1.31 -20.87 4.54
C VAL A 24 2.23 -21.98 4.00
N ALA A 25 2.60 -21.92 2.72
CA ALA A 25 3.63 -22.78 2.13
C ALA A 25 5.06 -22.40 2.56
N GLY A 26 5.23 -21.36 3.40
CA GLY A 26 6.52 -20.90 3.91
C GLY A 26 7.25 -19.94 2.96
N THR A 27 6.62 -19.51 1.86
CA THR A 27 7.22 -18.55 0.92
C THR A 27 6.95 -17.12 1.36
N LEU A 28 8.00 -16.31 1.46
CA LEU A 28 7.95 -14.87 1.70
C LEU A 28 8.31 -14.12 0.41
N GLU A 29 7.35 -13.40 -0.15
CA GLU A 29 7.57 -12.49 -1.28
C GLU A 29 7.67 -11.05 -0.78
N THR A 30 8.60 -10.28 -1.37
CA THR A 30 8.76 -8.86 -1.06
C THR A 30 8.57 -8.03 -2.32
N VAL A 31 7.65 -7.06 -2.28
CA VAL A 31 7.36 -6.16 -3.40
C VAL A 31 7.73 -4.75 -3.00
N ARG A 32 8.65 -4.14 -3.74
CA ARG A 32 9.02 -2.73 -3.60
C ARG A 32 8.69 -1.98 -4.88
N GLY A 33 8.26 -0.73 -4.76
CA GLY A 33 8.04 0.10 -5.94
C GLY A 33 7.55 1.50 -5.60
N LYS A 34 7.58 2.36 -6.61
CA LYS A 34 7.09 3.75 -6.50
C LYS A 34 5.59 3.79 -6.39
N GLY A 35 5.11 4.60 -5.45
CA GLY A 35 3.70 4.89 -5.23
C GLY A 35 2.83 3.64 -5.07
N VAL A 36 1.56 3.78 -5.41
CA VAL A 36 0.54 2.72 -5.41
C VAL A 36 -0.29 2.84 -6.68
N VAL A 37 -0.61 1.72 -7.33
CA VAL A 37 -1.44 1.67 -8.57
C VAL A 37 -1.01 2.68 -9.67
N GLY A 38 0.30 2.93 -9.79
CA GLY A 38 0.85 3.87 -10.78
C GLY A 38 0.81 5.34 -10.37
N GLN A 39 0.45 5.66 -9.13
CA GLN A 39 0.31 7.03 -8.62
C GLN A 39 1.14 7.25 -7.34
N GLU A 40 1.68 8.45 -7.16
CA GLU A 40 2.25 8.94 -5.90
C GLU A 40 1.28 9.96 -5.27
N PRO A 41 0.23 9.51 -4.57
CA PRO A 41 -0.83 10.41 -4.12
C PRO A 41 -0.31 11.42 -3.10
N LYS A 42 -0.64 12.69 -3.32
CA LYS A 42 -0.45 13.78 -2.36
C LYS A 42 -1.68 13.88 -1.47
N LEU A 43 -1.48 13.79 -0.15
CA LEU A 43 -2.51 13.95 0.86
C LEU A 43 -2.39 15.35 1.46
N SER A 44 -3.30 16.25 1.07
CA SER A 44 -3.36 17.65 1.50
C SER A 44 -4.71 17.99 2.12
N LYS A 45 -4.92 19.26 2.46
CA LYS A 45 -6.21 19.77 2.93
C LYS A 45 -7.36 19.53 1.97
N GLU A 46 -7.13 19.66 0.66
CA GLU A 46 -8.13 19.46 -0.39
C GLU A 46 -8.39 17.97 -0.64
N TYR A 47 -7.36 17.14 -0.46
CA TYR A 47 -7.41 15.69 -0.69
C TYR A 47 -6.87 14.95 0.54
N PRO A 48 -7.60 14.91 1.66
CA PRO A 48 -7.10 14.38 2.93
C PRO A 48 -7.02 12.85 2.95
N ALA A 49 -7.64 12.17 1.99
CA ALA A 49 -7.65 10.72 1.90
C ALA A 49 -7.45 10.24 0.47
N PHE A 50 -6.80 9.08 0.33
CA PHE A 50 -6.67 8.35 -0.92
C PHE A 50 -7.07 6.89 -0.70
N GLN A 51 -7.92 6.37 -1.59
CA GLN A 51 -8.38 4.98 -1.54
C GLN A 51 -8.11 4.29 -2.86
N TYR A 52 -7.57 3.08 -2.78
CA TYR A 52 -7.29 2.26 -3.95
C TYR A 52 -7.53 0.77 -3.68
N SER A 53 -7.70 0.04 -4.77
CA SER A 53 -7.77 -1.42 -4.79
C SER A 53 -6.64 -1.97 -5.64
N SER A 54 -6.12 -3.12 -5.25
CA SER A 54 -5.12 -3.91 -5.98
C SER A 54 -5.37 -5.37 -5.66
N HIS A 55 -4.65 -6.26 -6.34
CA HIS A 55 -4.77 -7.70 -6.16
C HIS A 55 -3.40 -8.29 -5.78
N VAL A 56 -3.43 -9.45 -5.14
CA VAL A 56 -2.28 -10.31 -4.90
C VAL A 56 -2.66 -11.72 -5.29
N SER A 57 -1.76 -12.44 -5.94
CA SER A 57 -1.94 -13.85 -6.28
C SER A 57 -1.09 -14.67 -5.32
N LEU A 58 -1.71 -15.62 -4.63
CA LEU A 58 -1.00 -16.56 -3.77
C LEU A 58 -0.91 -17.91 -4.48
N SER A 59 0.25 -18.54 -4.38
CA SER A 59 0.44 -19.95 -4.77
C SER A 59 -0.08 -20.94 -3.72
N ALA A 60 -0.70 -20.45 -2.64
CA ALA A 60 -1.23 -21.22 -1.52
C ALA A 60 -2.68 -20.79 -1.17
N THR A 61 -3.37 -21.61 -0.37
CA THR A 61 -4.78 -21.38 0.02
C THR A 61 -4.98 -20.21 0.99
N SER A 62 -3.93 -19.79 1.70
CA SER A 62 -3.98 -18.67 2.64
C SER A 62 -2.60 -18.04 2.84
N GLY A 63 -2.60 -16.84 3.43
CA GLY A 63 -1.39 -16.08 3.72
C GLY A 63 -1.68 -14.81 4.52
N HIS A 64 -0.60 -14.10 4.83
CA HIS A 64 -0.59 -12.83 5.55
C HIS A 64 0.11 -11.77 4.69
N MET A 65 -0.37 -10.53 4.74
CA MET A 65 0.20 -9.41 3.99
C MET A 65 0.34 -8.18 4.89
N TRP A 66 1.51 -7.55 4.87
CA TRP A 66 1.82 -6.34 5.64
C TRP A 66 2.94 -5.53 5.00
N GLY A 67 3.08 -4.26 5.39
CA GLY A 67 4.09 -3.34 4.84
C GLY A 67 3.65 -1.90 4.83
#